data_AF-A0A3G4W0A1-F1
#
_entry.id   AF-A0A3G4W0A1-F1
#
_cell.length_a   1.000
_cell.length_b   1.000
_cell.length_c   1.000
_cell.angle_alpha   90.00
_cell.angle_beta   90.00
_cell.angle_gamma   90.00
#
_symmetry.space_group_name_H-M   'P 1'
#
loop_
_entity.id
_entity.type
_entity.pdbx_description
1 polymer ?
#
loop_
_entity_poly.entity_id
_entity_poly.type
_entity_poly.pdbx_seq_one_letter_code
_entity_poly.pdbx_strand_id
1 'polypeptide(L)'
;MLGHVLKQMSANKLRPKRVVRRRHPKLPPEGTRESLLADFKTARDRMVVTWLDDGGFRIGELTGMHLIDLHLRENARCGECRSAHVHICHRETNANRSRVKTKQDWVVQDGVVQGGAIRRASSAMVHTYFDYMTTEYPSQVTHGMFLVNLSGPTAGLPWSTDSARKLLRRAGYRLDLGLVRPHMFRHQFGSDVLDAAGGNAVIARDAGGWASAQTVEEVYGHTDVHDPAFVTALNTVWGEPS
;
A
#
# COMPACT_ATOMS: atom_id res chain seq x y z
N MET A 1 -36.02 -47.64 -1.67
CA MET A 1 -36.70 -46.36 -1.96
C MET A 1 -37.00 -45.67 -0.65
N LEU A 2 -36.49 -44.46 -0.43
CA LEU A 2 -37.14 -43.38 0.33
C LEU A 2 -36.21 -42.16 0.28
N GLY A 3 -36.54 -41.22 -0.59
CA GLY A 3 -35.86 -39.94 -0.71
C GLY A 3 -36.38 -38.94 0.31
N HIS A 4 -35.48 -38.13 0.86
CA HIS A 4 -35.85 -36.90 1.55
C HIS A 4 -35.24 -35.71 0.80
N VAL A 5 -36.09 -35.08 -0.01
CA VAL A 5 -35.89 -33.80 -0.67
C VAL A 5 -36.00 -32.71 0.40
N LEU A 6 -34.95 -31.90 0.58
CA LEU A 6 -35.03 -30.67 1.35
C LEU A 6 -35.75 -29.59 0.52
N LYS A 7 -36.97 -29.27 0.93
CA LYS A 7 -37.77 -28.12 0.44
C LYS A 7 -37.03 -26.81 0.73
N GLN A 8 -36.97 -25.93 -0.26
CA GLN A 8 -36.59 -24.52 -0.11
C GLN A 8 -37.32 -23.88 1.08
N MET A 9 -36.57 -23.27 1.99
CA MET A 9 -37.13 -22.46 3.07
C MET A 9 -37.57 -21.10 2.51
N SER A 10 -38.82 -20.72 2.79
CA SER A 10 -39.35 -19.39 2.43
C SER A 10 -38.60 -18.27 3.15
N ALA A 11 -38.31 -17.18 2.46
CA ALA A 11 -37.58 -16.04 3.00
C ALA A 11 -38.27 -15.47 4.26
N ASN A 12 -37.51 -15.40 5.35
CA ASN A 12 -37.98 -14.89 6.65
C ASN A 12 -38.39 -13.41 6.54
N LYS A 13 -39.69 -13.13 6.68
CA LYS A 13 -40.31 -11.79 6.54
C LYS A 13 -39.89 -10.78 7.62
N LEU A 14 -39.19 -11.23 8.66
CA LEU A 14 -38.66 -10.39 9.73
C LEU A 14 -37.20 -9.96 9.52
N ARG A 15 -36.56 -10.32 8.39
CA ARG A 15 -35.24 -9.75 8.07
C ARG A 15 -35.42 -8.25 7.82
N PRO A 16 -34.83 -7.36 8.63
CA PRO A 16 -34.84 -5.94 8.31
C PRO A 16 -34.24 -5.77 6.91
N LYS A 17 -34.91 -4.99 6.04
CA LYS A 17 -34.36 -4.63 4.73
C LYS A 17 -32.93 -4.19 4.97
N ARG A 18 -31.97 -4.78 4.24
CA ARG A 18 -30.56 -4.39 4.31
C ARG A 18 -30.49 -2.91 3.92
N VAL A 19 -30.56 -2.05 4.92
CA VAL A 19 -30.23 -0.63 4.77
C VAL A 19 -28.74 -0.67 4.48
N VAL A 20 -28.40 -0.60 3.20
CA VAL A 20 -27.06 -0.21 2.77
C VAL A 20 -26.93 1.21 3.28
N ARG A 21 -26.50 1.36 4.54
CA ARG A 21 -25.93 2.61 5.01
C ARG A 21 -24.84 2.91 3.99
N ARG A 22 -25.07 3.88 3.11
CA ARG A 22 -24.02 4.47 2.28
C ARG A 22 -23.00 5.00 3.27
N ARG A 23 -22.03 4.16 3.65
CA ARG A 23 -20.91 4.56 4.48
C ARG A 23 -20.28 5.71 3.72
N HIS A 24 -20.19 6.88 4.35
CA HIS A 24 -19.41 8.00 3.86
C HIS A 24 -18.08 7.47 3.29
N PRO A 25 -17.61 8.01 2.15
CA PRO A 25 -16.51 7.42 1.40
C PRO A 25 -15.35 7.12 2.35
N LYS A 26 -14.77 5.93 2.27
CA LYS A 26 -13.55 5.57 3.00
C LYS A 26 -12.32 6.30 2.42
N LEU A 27 -12.55 7.41 1.75
CA LEU A 27 -11.58 8.23 1.04
C LEU A 27 -11.12 9.35 1.96
N PRO A 28 -9.87 9.83 1.80
CA PRO A 28 -9.43 11.04 2.47
C PRO A 28 -10.28 12.23 2.00
N PRO A 29 -10.44 13.28 2.83
CA PRO A 29 -10.94 14.56 2.34
C PRO A 29 -10.16 15.03 1.09
N GLU A 30 -10.84 15.73 0.19
CA GLU A 30 -10.20 16.35 -0.96
C GLU A 30 -9.04 17.26 -0.52
N GLY A 31 -7.93 17.26 -1.26
CA GLY A 31 -6.75 18.04 -0.91
C GLY A 31 -5.92 17.51 0.28
N THR A 32 -6.25 16.33 0.83
CA THR A 32 -5.54 15.77 2.00
C THR A 32 -4.05 15.57 1.71
N ARG A 33 -3.70 15.04 0.53
CA ARG A 33 -2.31 14.77 0.15
C ARG A 33 -1.51 16.07 0.12
N GLU A 34 -2.01 17.06 -0.61
CA GLU A 34 -1.38 18.37 -0.79
C GLU A 34 -1.20 19.08 0.55
N SER A 35 -2.25 19.06 1.38
CA SER A 35 -2.24 19.67 2.71
C SER A 35 -1.19 19.02 3.63
N LEU A 36 -1.09 17.69 3.62
CA LEU A 36 -0.10 16.95 4.40
C LEU A 36 1.33 17.21 3.89
N LEU A 37 1.54 17.22 2.57
CA LEU A 37 2.86 17.47 1.99
C LEU A 37 3.36 18.89 2.29
N ALA A 38 2.46 19.89 2.30
CA ALA A 38 2.78 21.27 2.67
C ALA A 38 3.09 21.42 4.19
N ASP A 39 2.40 20.66 5.04
CA ASP A 39 2.60 20.71 6.49
C ASP A 39 3.86 19.95 6.94
N PHE A 40 4.13 18.78 6.36
CA PHE A 40 5.19 17.87 6.81
C PHE A 40 6.60 18.44 6.61
N LYS A 41 7.33 18.51 7.73
CA LYS A 41 8.66 19.13 7.79
C LYS A 41 9.79 18.18 7.46
N THR A 42 9.60 16.88 7.70
CA THR A 42 10.62 15.86 7.44
C THR A 42 10.43 15.22 6.07
N ALA A 43 11.54 14.91 5.40
CA ALA A 43 11.56 14.14 4.16
C ALA A 43 10.90 12.76 4.35
N ARG A 44 11.15 12.09 5.48
CA ARG A 44 10.49 10.83 5.85
C ARG A 44 8.97 10.95 5.84
N ASP A 45 8.42 11.98 6.48
CA ASP A 45 6.96 12.11 6.60
C ASP A 45 6.32 12.41 5.24
N ARG A 46 6.95 13.27 4.41
CA ARG A 46 6.53 13.52 3.02
C ARG A 46 6.60 12.26 2.16
N MET A 47 7.69 11.50 2.28
CA MET A 47 7.85 10.21 1.62
C MET A 47 6.76 9.21 2.02
N VAL A 48 6.44 9.11 3.32
CA VAL A 48 5.39 8.18 3.80
C VAL A 48 4.03 8.50 3.19
N VAL A 49 3.65 9.77 3.07
CA VAL A 49 2.37 10.16 2.44
C VAL A 49 2.40 9.82 0.96
N THR A 50 3.47 10.19 0.27
CA THR A 50 3.66 9.89 -1.17
C THR A 50 3.55 8.39 -1.44
N TRP A 51 4.21 7.55 -0.63
CA TRP A 51 4.18 6.10 -0.82
C TRP A 51 2.82 5.49 -0.49
N LEU A 52 2.13 5.96 0.56
CA LEU A 52 0.79 5.49 0.89
C LEU A 52 -0.23 5.80 -0.21
N ASP A 53 -0.08 6.97 -0.84
CA ASP A 53 -0.94 7.47 -1.89
C ASP A 53 -0.66 6.78 -3.23
N ASP A 54 0.59 6.85 -3.72
CA ASP A 54 0.98 6.34 -5.03
C ASP A 54 1.10 4.81 -5.09
N GLY A 55 1.42 4.15 -3.97
CA GLY A 55 1.64 2.70 -3.93
C GLY A 55 0.50 1.90 -3.29
N GLY A 56 -0.46 2.57 -2.66
CA GLY A 56 -1.60 1.94 -2.00
C GLY A 56 -1.24 0.95 -0.90
N PHE A 57 -0.08 1.07 -0.24
CA PHE A 57 0.40 0.10 0.76
C PHE A 57 -0.54 -0.02 1.97
N ARG A 58 -0.64 -1.22 2.54
CA ARG A 58 -1.06 -1.34 3.95
C ARG A 58 0.05 -0.77 4.81
N ILE A 59 -0.33 -0.12 5.92
CA ILE A 59 0.68 0.51 6.78
C ILE A 59 1.72 -0.48 7.36
N GLY A 60 1.33 -1.73 7.58
CA GLY A 60 2.23 -2.80 8.02
C GLY A 60 3.19 -3.27 6.93
N GLU A 61 2.84 -3.12 5.66
CA GLU A 61 3.72 -3.36 4.52
C GLU A 61 4.77 -2.25 4.46
N LEU A 62 4.32 -0.98 4.43
CA LEU A 62 5.22 0.18 4.36
C LEU A 62 6.24 0.23 5.50
N THR A 63 5.77 0.07 6.74
CA THR A 63 6.68 0.07 7.91
C THR A 63 7.42 -1.24 8.09
N GLY A 64 7.02 -2.32 7.41
CA GLY A 64 7.67 -3.63 7.50
C GLY A 64 8.80 -3.84 6.51
N MET A 65 8.96 -2.94 5.53
CA MET A 65 9.98 -3.03 4.48
C MET A 65 11.40 -2.82 5.03
N HIS A 66 12.34 -3.53 4.40
CA HIS A 66 13.78 -3.36 4.54
C HIS A 66 14.33 -2.71 3.28
N LEU A 67 15.47 -2.03 3.38
CA LEU A 67 16.13 -1.38 2.23
C LEU A 67 16.44 -2.37 1.10
N ILE A 68 16.72 -3.64 1.42
CA ILE A 68 16.96 -4.69 0.43
C ILE A 68 15.72 -5.06 -0.39
N ASP A 69 14.52 -4.68 0.07
CA ASP A 69 13.26 -4.94 -0.62
C ASP A 69 13.01 -3.93 -1.76
N LEU A 70 13.79 -2.83 -1.81
CA LEU A 70 13.58 -1.70 -2.69
C LEU A 70 14.40 -1.83 -3.98
N HIS A 71 13.70 -2.00 -5.10
CA HIS A 71 14.28 -2.13 -6.43
C HIS A 71 13.92 -0.90 -7.28
N LEU A 72 14.42 0.26 -6.86
CA LEU A 72 14.03 1.58 -7.39
C LEU A 72 14.83 1.99 -8.63
N ARG A 73 15.01 1.06 -9.57
CA ARG A 73 15.65 1.30 -10.87
C ARG A 73 15.03 0.41 -11.94
N GLU A 74 15.18 0.82 -13.19
CA GLU A 74 14.84 -0.06 -14.30
C GLU A 74 15.73 -1.30 -14.32
N ASN A 75 15.14 -2.41 -14.76
CA ASN A 75 15.79 -3.71 -14.93
C ASN A 75 16.60 -4.11 -13.69
N ALA A 76 15.96 -4.00 -12.52
CA ALA A 76 16.58 -4.45 -11.27
C ALA A 76 16.97 -5.93 -11.36
N ARG A 77 18.03 -6.29 -10.62
CA ARG A 77 18.69 -7.61 -10.73
C ARG A 77 17.79 -8.80 -10.41
N CYS A 78 16.66 -8.61 -9.74
CA CYS A 78 15.73 -9.71 -9.48
C CYS A 78 15.11 -10.29 -10.76
N GLY A 79 15.01 -9.49 -11.84
CA GLY A 79 14.40 -9.92 -13.10
C GLY A 79 12.88 -10.06 -13.06
N GLU A 80 12.22 -9.74 -11.95
CA GLU A 80 10.77 -9.94 -11.75
C GLU A 80 9.93 -8.71 -12.12
N CYS A 81 10.56 -7.55 -12.29
CA CYS A 81 9.90 -6.38 -12.85
C CYS A 81 10.89 -5.42 -13.54
N ARG A 82 10.59 -5.06 -14.80
CA ARG A 82 11.36 -4.13 -15.63
C ARG A 82 11.45 -2.70 -15.09
N SER A 83 10.45 -2.22 -14.38
CA SER A 83 10.40 -0.83 -13.87
C SER A 83 10.67 -0.79 -12.37
N ALA A 84 10.82 0.41 -11.79
CA ALA A 84 10.99 0.57 -10.36
C ALA A 84 9.85 -0.11 -9.57
N HIS A 85 10.22 -0.89 -8.55
CA HIS A 85 9.29 -1.65 -7.74
C HIS A 85 9.85 -1.96 -6.35
N VAL A 86 9.00 -2.51 -5.49
CA VAL A 86 9.38 -3.03 -4.18
C VAL A 86 8.79 -4.41 -3.95
N HIS A 87 9.49 -5.23 -3.17
CA HIS A 87 9.05 -6.55 -2.74
C HIS A 87 8.45 -6.49 -1.33
N ILE A 88 7.17 -6.79 -1.20
CA ILE A 88 6.51 -6.87 0.11
C ILE A 88 6.73 -8.28 0.67
N CYS A 89 7.75 -8.39 1.50
CA CYS A 89 8.19 -9.65 2.09
C CYS A 89 7.66 -9.81 3.53
N HIS A 90 7.01 -10.94 3.80
CA HIS A 90 6.54 -11.25 5.14
C HIS A 90 7.70 -11.66 6.05
N ARG A 91 7.91 -10.91 7.16
CA ARG A 91 8.95 -11.17 8.18
C ARG A 91 8.31 -11.24 9.57
N GLU A 92 8.55 -12.34 10.29
CA GLU A 92 8.00 -12.54 11.64
C GLU A 92 8.77 -11.77 12.73
N THR A 93 10.01 -11.36 12.45
CA THR A 93 10.99 -10.85 13.43
C THR A 93 11.33 -9.37 13.23
N ASN A 94 10.51 -8.62 12.49
CA ASN A 94 10.70 -7.18 12.34
C ASN A 94 10.79 -6.48 13.72
N ALA A 95 11.84 -5.70 13.93
CA ALA A 95 12.13 -5.09 15.23
C ALA A 95 11.05 -4.07 15.68
N ASN A 96 10.39 -3.39 14.74
CA ASN A 96 9.21 -2.55 15.02
C ASN A 96 7.90 -3.32 15.16
N ARG A 97 7.93 -4.66 15.09
CA ARG A 97 6.79 -5.59 15.15
C ARG A 97 5.79 -5.45 14.00
N SER A 98 6.16 -4.77 12.91
CA SER A 98 5.33 -4.67 11.71
C SER A 98 5.25 -6.02 11.01
N ARG A 99 4.03 -6.44 10.66
CA ARG A 99 3.75 -7.71 9.98
C ARG A 99 2.93 -7.47 8.72
N VAL A 100 3.30 -8.18 7.65
CA VAL A 100 2.50 -8.28 6.42
C VAL A 100 1.41 -9.32 6.64
N LYS A 101 0.18 -9.01 6.25
CA LYS A 101 -0.95 -9.93 6.46
C LYS A 101 -0.91 -11.13 5.51
N THR A 102 -0.58 -10.88 4.25
CA THR A 102 -0.51 -11.91 3.21
C THR A 102 0.90 -12.48 3.17
N LYS A 103 1.02 -13.80 3.26
CA LYS A 103 2.30 -14.49 3.23
C LYS A 103 2.53 -15.03 1.82
N GLN A 104 3.30 -14.30 1.02
CA GLN A 104 3.84 -14.79 -0.25
C GLN A 104 5.29 -15.22 -0.03
N ASP A 105 5.69 -16.29 -0.71
CA ASP A 105 7.04 -16.82 -0.62
C ASP A 105 8.04 -15.85 -1.22
N TRP A 106 9.17 -15.68 -0.54
CA TRP A 106 10.25 -14.79 -0.95
C TRP A 106 11.59 -15.34 -0.45
N VAL A 107 12.66 -14.96 -1.12
CA VAL A 107 14.03 -15.38 -0.80
C VAL A 107 15.01 -14.24 -1.03
N VAL A 108 16.17 -14.28 -0.39
CA VAL A 108 17.32 -13.45 -0.77
C VAL A 108 18.33 -14.35 -1.47
N GLN A 109 18.57 -14.08 -2.75
CA GLN A 109 19.58 -14.78 -3.55
C GLN A 109 20.63 -13.77 -4.00
N ASP A 110 21.90 -14.03 -3.69
CA ASP A 110 23.03 -13.15 -4.03
C ASP A 110 22.84 -11.68 -3.58
N GLY A 111 22.21 -11.49 -2.42
CA GLY A 111 21.91 -10.17 -1.86
C GLY A 111 20.75 -9.43 -2.53
N VAL A 112 20.01 -10.10 -3.43
CA VAL A 112 18.84 -9.56 -4.13
C VAL A 112 17.59 -10.28 -3.63
N VAL A 113 16.57 -9.52 -3.26
CA VAL A 113 15.27 -10.09 -2.89
C VAL A 113 14.57 -10.59 -4.15
N GLN A 114 13.96 -11.77 -4.07
CA GLN A 114 13.08 -12.31 -5.11
C GLN A 114 11.77 -12.82 -4.48
N GLY A 115 10.67 -12.77 -5.22
CA GLY A 115 9.35 -13.16 -4.76
C GLY A 115 8.68 -12.14 -3.84
N GLY A 116 7.75 -12.58 -3.01
CA GLY A 116 6.89 -11.67 -2.24
C GLY A 116 5.92 -10.90 -3.14
N ALA A 117 5.15 -9.98 -2.55
CA ALA A 117 4.19 -9.21 -3.36
C ALA A 117 4.88 -8.00 -3.99
N ILE A 118 4.95 -7.97 -5.32
CA ILE A 118 5.57 -6.88 -6.06
C ILE A 118 4.62 -5.68 -6.13
N ARG A 119 5.13 -4.50 -5.79
CA ARG A 119 4.43 -3.21 -5.98
C ARG A 119 5.26 -2.29 -6.86
N ARG A 120 4.66 -1.76 -7.91
CA ARG A 120 5.32 -0.74 -8.73
C ARG A 120 5.54 0.53 -7.92
N ALA A 121 6.62 1.23 -8.21
CA ALA A 121 6.95 2.52 -7.60
C ALA A 121 6.89 3.62 -8.66
N SER A 122 6.17 4.71 -8.36
CA SER A 122 6.15 5.92 -9.18
C SER A 122 7.48 6.67 -9.08
N SER A 123 7.69 7.62 -10.00
CA SER A 123 8.85 8.53 -9.96
C SER A 123 8.85 9.37 -8.68
N ALA A 124 7.67 9.80 -8.20
CA ALA A 124 7.55 10.55 -6.96
C ALA A 124 7.96 9.70 -5.74
N MET A 125 7.62 8.41 -5.72
CA MET A 125 8.10 7.49 -4.69
C MET A 125 9.63 7.38 -4.70
N VAL A 126 10.23 7.26 -5.88
CA VAL A 126 11.69 7.18 -6.05
C VAL A 126 12.37 8.48 -5.60
N HIS A 127 11.85 9.65 -6.00
CA HIS A 127 12.41 10.94 -5.61
C HIS A 127 12.34 11.17 -4.09
N THR A 128 11.19 10.88 -3.47
CA THR A 128 11.03 11.05 -2.02
C THR A 128 11.88 10.07 -1.21
N TYR A 129 12.15 8.87 -1.76
CA TYR A 129 13.16 7.96 -1.22
C TYR A 129 14.55 8.59 -1.22
N PHE A 130 15.00 9.13 -2.35
CA PHE A 130 16.34 9.74 -2.42
C PHE A 130 16.47 10.96 -1.50
N ASP A 131 15.45 11.83 -1.42
CA ASP A 131 15.44 12.95 -0.48
C ASP A 131 15.63 12.47 0.96
N TYR A 132 14.81 11.51 1.41
CA TYR A 132 14.92 10.94 2.76
C TYR A 132 16.26 10.26 3.02
N MET A 133 16.75 9.43 2.10
CA MET A 133 18.01 8.70 2.29
C MET A 133 19.24 9.59 2.32
N THR A 134 19.23 10.72 1.63
CA THR A 134 20.38 11.63 1.53
C THR A 134 20.37 12.73 2.59
N THR A 135 19.21 13.03 3.20
CA THR A 135 19.08 14.13 4.17
C THR A 135 18.84 13.68 5.61
N GLU A 136 18.12 12.57 5.82
CA GLU A 136 17.55 12.24 7.13
C GLU A 136 17.83 10.80 7.60
N TYR A 137 18.09 9.86 6.68
CA TYR A 137 18.38 8.47 7.07
C TYR A 137 19.75 8.36 7.75
N PRO A 138 19.84 7.86 8.99
CA PRO A 138 21.10 7.82 9.72
C PRO A 138 22.07 6.77 9.14
N SER A 139 23.34 7.14 8.94
CA SER A 139 24.36 6.28 8.33
C SER A 139 24.80 5.10 9.21
N GLN A 140 24.55 5.17 10.52
CA GLN A 140 24.96 4.18 11.52
C GLN A 140 23.94 3.05 11.77
N VAL A 141 22.83 3.05 11.03
CA VAL A 141 21.77 2.04 11.18
C VAL A 141 22.19 0.69 10.58
N THR A 142 22.06 -0.39 11.35
CA THR A 142 22.47 -1.76 10.93
C THR A 142 21.30 -2.73 10.74
N HIS A 143 20.09 -2.38 11.16
CA HIS A 143 18.94 -3.29 11.17
C HIS A 143 18.24 -3.47 9.80
N GLY A 144 18.68 -2.74 8.77
CA GLY A 144 18.15 -2.85 7.40
C GLY A 144 16.75 -2.28 7.16
N MET A 145 15.92 -2.07 8.19
CA MET A 145 14.57 -1.50 8.04
C MET A 145 14.56 -0.11 7.37
N PHE A 146 13.60 0.08 6.47
CA PHE A 146 13.48 1.26 5.61
C PHE A 146 13.11 2.55 6.35
N LEU A 147 12.23 2.49 7.36
CA LEU A 147 11.76 3.67 8.07
C LEU A 147 12.30 3.68 9.51
N VAL A 148 12.86 4.81 9.95
CA VAL A 148 13.36 4.99 11.32
C VAL A 148 12.72 6.18 12.03
N ASN A 149 12.77 6.20 13.37
CA ASN A 149 12.48 7.41 14.12
C ASN A 149 13.61 8.42 13.88
N LEU A 150 13.27 9.68 13.60
CA LEU A 150 14.24 10.75 13.33
C LEU A 150 14.68 11.51 14.57
N SER A 151 13.95 11.40 15.67
CA SER A 151 14.23 12.18 16.88
C SER A 151 13.75 11.46 18.14
N GLY A 152 14.17 12.00 19.28
CA GLY A 152 13.85 11.47 20.61
C GLY A 152 14.68 10.26 21.02
N PRO A 153 14.32 9.62 22.15
CA PRO A 153 15.09 8.52 22.74
C PRO A 153 15.25 7.28 21.86
N THR A 154 14.40 7.14 20.84
CA THR A 154 14.39 6.01 19.91
C THR A 154 14.90 6.40 18.52
N ALA A 155 15.58 7.54 18.37
CA ALA A 155 16.15 7.98 17.09
C ALA A 155 17.06 6.89 16.49
N GLY A 156 16.94 6.68 15.17
CA GLY A 156 17.62 5.62 14.44
C GLY A 156 17.01 4.22 14.63
N LEU A 157 16.08 4.01 15.59
CA LEU A 157 15.38 2.74 15.72
C LEU A 157 14.23 2.63 14.70
N PRO A 158 13.84 1.41 14.29
CA PRO A 158 12.77 1.18 13.34
C PRO A 158 11.44 1.86 13.69
N TRP A 159 10.85 2.52 12.69
CA TRP A 159 9.61 3.29 12.82
C TRP A 159 8.39 2.37 12.82
N SER A 160 7.48 2.54 13.78
CA SER A 160 6.36 1.61 13.98
C SER A 160 5.09 1.99 13.21
N THR A 161 4.21 1.00 13.00
CA THR A 161 2.84 1.26 12.49
C THR A 161 2.04 2.24 13.34
N ASP A 162 2.24 2.22 14.67
CA ASP A 162 1.57 3.13 15.59
C ASP A 162 2.08 4.56 15.44
N SER A 163 3.40 4.73 15.30
CA SER A 163 4.03 6.03 15.03
C SER A 163 3.46 6.67 13.76
N ALA A 164 3.31 5.89 12.69
CA ALA A 164 2.74 6.37 11.44
C ALA A 164 1.26 6.75 11.55
N ARG A 165 0.46 5.94 12.25
CA ARG A 165 -0.96 6.27 12.52
C ARG A 165 -1.09 7.53 13.37
N LYS A 166 -0.23 7.70 14.38
CA LYS A 166 -0.20 8.90 15.23
C LYS A 166 0.25 10.14 14.46
N LEU A 167 1.21 10.02 13.54
CA LEU A 167 1.61 11.10 12.63
C LEU A 167 0.40 11.61 11.84
N LEU A 168 -0.23 10.74 11.06
CA LEU A 168 -1.36 11.11 10.19
C LEU A 168 -2.56 11.64 11.00
N ARG A 169 -2.89 11.00 12.13
CA ARG A 169 -3.99 11.46 12.99
C ARG A 169 -3.73 12.87 13.53
N ARG A 170 -2.52 13.16 14.02
CA ARG A 170 -2.18 14.49 14.55
C ARG A 170 -2.20 15.55 13.45
N ALA A 171 -1.67 15.22 12.28
CA ALA A 171 -1.69 16.11 11.13
C ALA A 171 -3.12 16.40 10.68
N GLY A 172 -3.95 15.37 10.56
CA GLY A 172 -5.36 15.51 10.16
C GLY A 172 -6.14 16.45 11.08
N TYR A 173 -5.97 16.34 12.40
CA TYR A 173 -6.59 17.29 13.33
C TYR A 173 -5.97 18.69 13.31
N ARG A 174 -4.64 18.79 13.15
CA ARG A 174 -3.96 20.10 13.07
C ARG A 174 -4.36 20.89 11.82
N LEU A 175 -4.68 20.20 10.74
CA LEU A 175 -5.00 20.78 9.43
C LEU A 175 -6.51 20.82 9.14
N ASP A 176 -7.36 20.61 10.15
CA ASP A 176 -8.82 20.58 10.00
C ASP A 176 -9.37 19.56 8.98
N LEU A 177 -8.58 18.52 8.65
CA LEU A 177 -8.97 17.39 7.79
C LEU A 177 -9.72 16.29 8.58
N GLY A 178 -9.75 16.40 9.91
CA GLY A 178 -10.32 15.39 10.80
C GLY A 178 -9.45 14.13 10.90
N LEU A 179 -10.09 12.96 11.00
CA LEU A 179 -9.38 11.70 11.23
C LEU A 179 -8.81 11.10 9.94
N VAL A 180 -7.55 11.42 9.65
CA VAL A 180 -6.79 10.80 8.55
C VAL A 180 -6.17 9.47 9.00
N ARG A 181 -6.35 8.42 8.21
CA ARG A 181 -5.85 7.06 8.49
C ARG A 181 -5.20 6.45 7.24
N PRO A 182 -4.14 5.62 7.37
CA PRO A 182 -3.47 5.00 6.21
C PRO A 182 -4.41 4.27 5.24
N HIS A 183 -5.45 3.61 5.77
CA HIS A 183 -6.41 2.88 4.92
C HIS A 183 -7.20 3.76 3.95
N MET A 184 -7.24 5.09 4.17
CA MET A 184 -7.96 6.03 3.31
C MET A 184 -7.19 6.23 2.01
N PHE A 185 -5.87 6.45 2.08
CA PHE A 185 -4.99 6.50 0.90
C PHE A 185 -5.07 5.23 0.07
N ARG A 186 -5.05 4.06 0.73
CA ARG A 186 -5.22 2.79 0.04
C ARG A 186 -6.59 2.65 -0.64
N HIS A 187 -7.64 3.25 -0.09
CA HIS A 187 -8.95 3.28 -0.75
C HIS A 187 -8.97 4.24 -1.93
N GLN A 188 -8.37 5.42 -1.78
CA GLN A 188 -8.20 6.41 -2.84
C GLN A 188 -7.45 5.82 -4.04
N PHE A 189 -6.24 5.31 -3.81
CA PHE A 189 -5.45 4.62 -4.81
C PHE A 189 -6.24 3.53 -5.56
N GLY A 190 -7.03 2.74 -4.85
CA GLY A 190 -7.85 1.71 -5.50
C GLY A 190 -9.02 2.22 -6.30
N SER A 191 -9.64 3.32 -5.89
CA SER A 191 -10.64 4.00 -6.69
C SER A 191 -10.01 4.60 -7.94
N ASP A 192 -8.89 5.30 -7.81
CA ASP A 192 -8.22 5.98 -8.93
C ASP A 192 -7.72 4.99 -9.97
N VAL A 193 -7.10 3.88 -9.55
CA VAL A 193 -6.66 2.83 -10.49
C VAL A 193 -7.85 2.15 -11.16
N LEU A 194 -8.94 1.90 -10.43
CA LEU A 194 -10.13 1.28 -11.02
C LEU A 194 -10.75 2.18 -12.09
N ASP A 195 -10.85 3.48 -11.82
CA ASP A 195 -11.39 4.46 -12.74
C ASP A 195 -10.49 4.61 -13.97
N ALA A 196 -9.16 4.71 -13.77
CA ALA A 196 -8.17 4.77 -14.84
C ALA A 196 -8.13 3.50 -15.70
N ALA A 197 -8.41 2.33 -15.11
CA ALA A 197 -8.50 1.05 -15.81
C ALA A 197 -9.87 0.82 -16.48
N GLY A 198 -10.73 1.84 -16.57
CA GLY A 198 -12.05 1.74 -17.19
C GLY A 198 -12.99 0.76 -16.47
N GLY A 199 -12.83 0.62 -15.15
CA GLY A 199 -13.60 -0.33 -14.33
C GLY A 199 -13.05 -1.76 -14.30
N ASN A 200 -11.86 -2.01 -14.84
CA ASN A 200 -11.24 -3.34 -14.77
C ASN A 200 -10.78 -3.66 -13.33
N ALA A 201 -11.62 -4.42 -12.62
CA ALA A 201 -11.38 -4.80 -11.24
C ALA A 201 -10.14 -5.70 -11.02
N VAL A 202 -9.65 -6.39 -12.06
CA VAL A 202 -8.46 -7.26 -11.96
C VAL A 202 -7.19 -6.39 -11.92
N ILE A 203 -7.09 -5.40 -12.81
CA ILE A 203 -6.00 -4.41 -12.81
C ILE A 203 -5.94 -3.67 -11.47
N ALA A 204 -7.08 -3.16 -11.00
CA ALA A 204 -7.16 -2.53 -9.69
C ALA A 204 -6.71 -3.48 -8.58
N ARG A 205 -7.28 -4.70 -8.51
CA ARG A 205 -6.92 -5.73 -7.51
C ARG A 205 -5.42 -5.92 -7.40
N ASP A 206 -4.74 -6.10 -8.53
CA ASP A 206 -3.32 -6.42 -8.54
C ASP A 206 -2.45 -5.20 -8.25
N ALA A 207 -2.86 -4.00 -8.70
CA ALA A 207 -2.15 -2.75 -8.42
C ALA A 207 -2.15 -2.48 -6.91
N GLY A 208 -3.26 -2.79 -6.25
CA GLY A 208 -3.42 -2.69 -4.81
C GLY A 208 -2.90 -3.88 -4.01
N GLY A 209 -2.68 -5.06 -4.61
CA GLY A 209 -2.49 -6.31 -3.87
C GLY A 209 -3.68 -6.62 -2.93
N TRP A 210 -4.91 -6.41 -3.43
CA TRP A 210 -6.15 -6.74 -2.74
C TRP A 210 -6.45 -8.23 -2.91
N ALA A 211 -6.61 -8.98 -1.81
CA ALA A 211 -6.96 -10.40 -1.86
C ALA A 211 -8.43 -10.65 -2.24
N SER A 212 -9.30 -9.65 -2.04
CA SER A 212 -10.66 -9.68 -2.57
C SER A 212 -11.08 -8.27 -2.96
N ALA A 213 -11.29 -8.05 -4.26
CA ALA A 213 -12.36 -7.14 -4.64
C ALA A 213 -13.61 -7.76 -4.05
N GLN A 214 -14.41 -7.03 -3.27
CA GLN A 214 -15.60 -7.59 -2.65
C GLN A 214 -16.69 -7.82 -3.72
N THR A 215 -16.41 -8.61 -4.77
CA THR A 215 -17.00 -9.91 -5.14
C THR A 215 -16.35 -10.41 -6.46
N VAL A 216 -15.18 -11.04 -6.44
CA VAL A 216 -14.75 -12.02 -7.48
C VAL A 216 -13.72 -12.95 -6.86
N GLU A 217 -14.17 -13.99 -6.15
CA GLU A 217 -13.29 -14.98 -5.52
C GLU A 217 -13.24 -16.31 -6.30
N GLU A 218 -13.79 -16.43 -7.51
CA GLU A 218 -13.82 -17.74 -8.19
C GLU A 218 -13.46 -17.78 -9.68
N VAL A 219 -13.14 -16.67 -10.34
CA VAL A 219 -12.69 -16.71 -11.74
C VAL A 219 -11.73 -15.53 -11.97
N TYR A 220 -10.60 -15.78 -12.64
CA TYR A 220 -9.56 -14.83 -13.09
C TYR A 220 -8.30 -14.64 -12.22
N GLY A 221 -7.19 -15.08 -12.81
CA GLY A 221 -5.83 -15.04 -12.29
C GLY A 221 -5.24 -13.65 -12.13
N HIS A 222 -4.00 -13.61 -11.63
CA HIS A 222 -3.20 -12.40 -11.44
C HIS A 222 -2.92 -11.71 -12.79
N THR A 223 -3.10 -10.39 -12.84
CA THR A 223 -2.62 -9.53 -13.91
C THR A 223 -1.11 -9.46 -13.83
N ASP A 224 -0.44 -9.63 -14.96
CA ASP A 224 0.99 -9.40 -15.08
C ASP A 224 1.31 -7.92 -14.74
N VAL A 225 2.31 -7.67 -13.88
CA VAL A 225 2.79 -6.31 -13.57
C VAL A 225 3.36 -5.58 -14.79
N HIS A 226 3.52 -6.29 -15.91
CA HIS A 226 3.89 -5.79 -17.23
C HIS A 226 2.73 -5.62 -18.21
N ASP A 227 1.49 -5.93 -17.80
CA ASP A 227 0.31 -5.75 -18.63
C ASP A 227 0.18 -4.26 -19.07
N PRO A 228 0.02 -3.97 -20.37
CA PRO A 228 -0.04 -2.59 -20.86
C PRO A 228 -1.19 -1.76 -20.27
N ALA A 229 -2.36 -2.38 -20.03
CA ALA A 229 -3.50 -1.68 -19.45
C ALA A 229 -3.26 -1.38 -17.97
N PHE A 230 -2.58 -2.29 -17.26
CA PHE A 230 -2.11 -2.05 -15.90
C PHE A 230 -1.12 -0.88 -15.82
N VAL A 231 -0.12 -0.85 -16.71
CA VAL A 231 0.87 0.24 -16.77
C VAL A 231 0.19 1.58 -17.09
N THR A 232 -0.70 1.59 -18.09
CA THR A 232 -1.45 2.80 -18.47
C THR A 232 -2.29 3.33 -17.32
N ALA A 233 -2.97 2.44 -16.57
CA ALA A 233 -3.77 2.84 -15.42
C ALA A 233 -2.90 3.48 -14.33
N LEU A 234 -1.75 2.89 -14.01
CA LEU A 234 -0.82 3.45 -13.01
C LEU A 234 -0.25 4.80 -13.46
N ASN A 235 0.20 4.91 -14.71
CA ASN A 235 0.74 6.16 -15.25
C ASN A 235 -0.32 7.26 -15.23
N THR A 236 -1.59 6.93 -15.53
CA THR A 236 -2.70 7.87 -15.41
C THR A 236 -2.90 8.36 -13.97
N VAL A 237 -2.91 7.44 -12.98
CA VAL A 237 -3.06 7.80 -11.56
C VAL A 237 -1.89 8.65 -11.05
N TRP A 238 -0.68 8.38 -11.52
CA TRP A 238 0.52 9.12 -11.12
C TRP A 238 0.74 10.41 -11.91
N GLY A 239 -0.05 10.66 -12.97
CA GLY A 239 0.17 11.78 -13.88
C GLY A 239 1.48 11.66 -14.68
N GLU A 240 1.93 10.44 -14.92
CA GLU A 240 3.16 10.13 -15.67
C GLU A 240 2.85 9.86 -17.16
N PRO A 241 3.81 10.15 -18.07
CA PRO A 241 3.65 9.81 -19.49
C PRO A 241 3.52 8.29 -19.70
N SER A 242 2.67 7.88 -20.66
CA SER A 242 2.49 6.48 -21.06
C SER A 242 3.53 6.02 -22.08
#